data_AF-A0A954UN39-F1
#
_entry.id   AF-A0A954UN39-F1
#
_cell.length_a   1.000
_cell.length_b   1.000
_cell.length_c   1.000
_cell.angle_alpha   90.00
_cell.angle_beta   90.00
_cell.angle_gamma   90.00
#
_symmetry.space_group_name_H-M   'P 1'
#
loop_
_entity.id
_entity.type
_entity.pdbx_description
1 polymer ?
#
loop_
_entity_poly.entity_id
_entity_poly.type
_entity_poly.pdbx_seq_one_letter_code
_entity_poly.pdbx_strand_id
1 'polypeptide(L)'
;GEPTNELILANANLLEASNIVAALESDMDNLLVAITCKDISPKIHVLAHSNDRTIANRMRKASVDQVVQSGQIVGEFVADSILSTPATVA
;
A
#
# COMPACT_ATOMS: atom_id res chain seq x y z
N GLY A 1 12.61 4.27 14.74
CA GLY A 1 12.75 5.54 14.02
C GLY A 1 11.44 5.86 13.35
N GLU A 2 11.09 7.13 13.21
CA GLU A 2 9.87 7.55 12.50
C GLU A 2 10.04 7.34 10.98
N PRO A 3 9.23 6.49 10.34
CA PRO A 3 9.37 6.18 8.92
C PRO A 3 8.99 7.35 8.01
N THR A 4 8.30 8.37 8.52
CA THR A 4 8.05 9.63 7.82
C THR A 4 9.29 10.53 7.73
N ASN A 5 10.36 10.22 8.46
CA ASN A 5 11.60 10.97 8.40
C ASN A 5 12.47 10.50 7.23
N GLU A 6 12.70 11.38 6.26
CA GLU A 6 13.48 11.11 5.06
C GLU A 6 14.90 10.60 5.36
N LEU A 7 15.53 11.08 6.42
CA LEU A 7 16.88 10.64 6.83
C LEU A 7 16.84 9.20 7.36
N ILE A 8 15.75 8.79 8.00
CA ILE A 8 15.59 7.41 8.48
C ILE A 8 15.30 6.48 7.31
N LEU A 9 14.49 6.92 6.35
CA LEU A 9 14.25 6.21 5.08
C LEU A 9 15.53 6.03 4.27
N ALA A 10 16.32 7.09 4.10
CA ALA A 10 17.60 7.02 3.39
C ALA A 10 18.60 6.06 4.06
N ASN A 11 18.61 6.02 5.39
CA ASN A 11 19.45 5.10 6.17
C ASN A 11 18.95 3.64 6.17
N ALA A 12 17.74 3.36 5.67
CA ALA A 12 17.16 2.02 5.65
C ALA A 12 17.62 1.15 4.46
N ASN A 13 18.81 1.42 3.91
CA ASN A 13 19.36 0.80 2.69
C ASN A 13 18.43 0.90 1.46
N LEU A 14 17.71 2.02 1.33
CA LEU A 14 16.71 2.27 0.30
C LEU A 14 17.27 2.16 -1.12
N LEU A 15 18.54 2.52 -1.32
CA LEU A 15 19.17 2.55 -2.64
C LEU A 15 19.43 1.16 -3.21
N GLU A 16 19.59 0.16 -2.34
CA GLU A 16 19.80 -1.25 -2.73
C GLU A 16 18.54 -2.10 -2.59
N ALA A 17 17.53 -1.61 -1.87
CA ALA A 17 16.27 -2.31 -1.68
C ALA A 17 15.54 -2.51 -3.02
N SER A 18 15.06 -3.73 -3.27
CA SER A 18 14.27 -4.02 -4.47
C SER A 18 12.81 -3.60 -4.33
N ASN A 19 12.28 -3.65 -3.10
CA ASN A 19 10.87 -3.38 -2.81
C ASN A 19 10.72 -2.67 -1.46
N ILE A 20 9.68 -1.84 -1.34
CA ILE A 20 9.28 -1.17 -0.10
C ILE A 20 7.80 -1.40 0.13
N VAL A 21 7.42 -1.60 1.40
CA VAL A 21 6.04 -1.70 1.83
C VAL A 21 5.75 -0.62 2.87
N ALA A 22 4.83 0.29 2.56
CA ALA A 22 4.32 1.31 3.46
C ALA A 22 2.93 0.88 3.98
N ALA A 23 2.87 0.42 5.23
CA ALA A 23 1.66 -0.11 5.86
C ALA A 23 1.48 0.39 7.31
N LEU A 24 1.70 1.69 7.51
CA LEU A 24 1.43 2.44 8.73
C LEU A 24 -0.08 2.57 8.95
N GLU A 25 -0.47 2.90 10.18
CA GLU A 25 -1.86 3.14 10.57
C GLU A 25 -2.47 4.34 9.83
N SER A 26 -1.66 5.36 9.56
CA SER A 26 -2.05 6.54 8.79
C SER A 26 -1.80 6.33 7.31
N ASP A 27 -2.89 6.31 6.55
CA ASP A 27 -2.87 6.34 5.08
C ASP A 27 -2.08 7.55 4.52
N MET A 28 -2.13 8.69 5.20
CA MET A 28 -1.38 9.88 4.81
C MET A 28 0.12 9.69 4.99
N ASP A 29 0.55 8.99 6.05
CA ASP A 29 1.96 8.70 6.29
C ASP A 29 2.46 7.68 5.27
N ASN A 30 1.64 6.68 4.92
CA ASN A 30 1.95 5.74 3.84
C ASN A 30 2.15 6.46 2.50
N LEU A 31 1.32 7.46 2.20
CA LEU A 31 1.45 8.26 0.99
C LEU A 31 2.76 9.06 1.01
N LEU A 32 3.08 9.71 2.14
CA LEU A 32 4.31 10.48 2.29
C LEU A 32 5.55 9.60 2.11
N VAL A 33 5.59 8.46 2.82
CA VAL A 33 6.68 7.47 2.69
C VAL A 33 6.84 7.04 1.24
N ALA A 34 5.74 6.72 0.56
CA ALA A 34 5.79 6.24 -0.82
C ALA A 34 6.34 7.31 -1.80
N ILE A 35 5.95 8.58 -1.62
CA ILE A 35 6.49 9.70 -2.40
C ILE A 35 7.99 9.86 -2.13
N THR A 36 8.39 9.93 -0.86
CA THR A 36 9.81 10.08 -0.51
C THR A 36 10.66 8.93 -1.06
N CYS A 37 10.16 7.69 -1.02
CA CYS A 37 10.85 6.55 -1.61
C CYS A 37 11.05 6.71 -3.12
N LYS A 38 10.03 7.19 -3.83
CA LYS A 38 10.11 7.44 -5.27
C LYS A 38 10.99 8.63 -5.62
N ASP A 39 11.06 9.64 -4.75
CA ASP A 39 11.97 10.79 -4.92
C ASP A 39 13.44 10.36 -4.75
N ILE A 40 13.74 9.51 -3.75
CA ILE A 40 15.09 9.00 -3.49
C ILE A 40 15.52 7.99 -4.57
N SER A 41 14.64 7.05 -4.92
CA SER A 41 14.91 6.00 -5.92
C SER A 41 13.70 5.80 -6.83
N PRO A 42 13.63 6.49 -7.98
CA PRO A 42 12.48 6.41 -8.89
C PRO A 42 12.18 5.00 -9.42
N LYS A 43 13.18 4.11 -9.40
CA LYS A 43 13.07 2.73 -9.89
C LYS A 43 12.64 1.74 -8.83
N ILE A 44 12.59 2.11 -7.55
CA ILE A 44 12.22 1.19 -6.49
C ILE A 44 10.74 0.83 -6.61
N HIS A 45 10.41 -0.43 -6.36
CA HIS A 45 9.03 -0.88 -6.35
C HIS A 45 8.41 -0.58 -4.97
N VAL A 46 7.30 0.14 -4.95
CA VAL A 46 6.62 0.58 -3.72
C VAL A 46 5.20 0.03 -3.68
N LEU A 47 4.93 -0.75 -2.64
CA LEU A 47 3.59 -1.09 -2.18
C LEU A 47 3.17 -0.14 -1.07
N ALA A 48 1.95 0.37 -1.13
CA ALA A 48 1.35 1.12 -0.03
C ALA A 48 -0.02 0.55 0.34
N HIS A 49 -0.35 0.55 1.62
CA HIS A 49 -1.70 0.26 2.11
C HIS A 49 -2.48 1.57 2.28
N SER A 50 -3.72 1.58 1.80
CA SER A 50 -4.71 2.60 2.13
C SER A 50 -6.09 2.01 2.38
N ASN A 51 -6.77 2.48 3.42
CA ASN A 51 -8.17 2.18 3.68
C ASN A 51 -9.11 3.24 3.10
N ASP A 52 -8.62 4.45 2.82
CA ASP A 52 -9.35 5.55 2.20
C ASP A 52 -9.20 5.55 0.67
N ARG A 53 -10.32 5.44 -0.06
CA ARG A 53 -10.31 5.40 -1.53
C ARG A 53 -9.74 6.68 -2.18
N THR A 54 -9.93 7.83 -1.55
CA THR A 54 -9.39 9.12 -2.01
C THR A 54 -7.88 9.15 -1.87
N ILE A 55 -7.34 8.71 -0.73
CA ILE A 55 -5.89 8.64 -0.52
C ILE A 55 -5.27 7.56 -1.44
N ALA A 56 -5.90 6.40 -1.58
CA ALA A 56 -5.47 5.37 -2.52
C ALA A 56 -5.35 5.90 -3.96
N ASN A 57 -6.28 6.77 -4.40
CA ASN A 57 -6.19 7.42 -5.69
C ASN A 57 -5.02 8.41 -5.79
N ARG A 58 -4.67 9.10 -4.69
CA ARG A 58 -3.49 9.97 -4.64
C ARG A 58 -2.19 9.16 -4.72
N MET A 59 -2.11 8.04 -4.00
CA MET A 59 -0.98 7.12 -4.07
C MET A 59 -0.76 6.60 -5.51
N ARG A 60 -1.83 6.14 -6.18
CA ARG A 60 -1.75 5.73 -7.59
C ARG A 60 -1.23 6.84 -8.52
N LYS A 61 -1.63 8.10 -8.28
CA LYS A 61 -1.13 9.26 -9.03
C LYS A 61 0.32 9.62 -8.71
N ALA A 62 0.81 9.26 -7.53
CA ALA A 62 2.18 9.46 -7.09
C ALA A 62 3.13 8.34 -7.53
N SER A 63 2.76 7.58 -8.57
CA SER A 63 3.58 6.48 -9.13
C SER A 63 3.87 5.34 -8.16
N VAL A 64 3.04 5.16 -7.13
CA VAL A 64 3.08 3.95 -6.28
C VAL A 64 2.65 2.75 -7.12
N ASP A 65 3.49 1.73 -7.18
CA ASP A 65 3.31 0.60 -8.11
C ASP A 65 2.09 -0.24 -7.77
N GLN A 66 1.81 -0.42 -6.47
CA GLN A 66 0.64 -1.13 -6.02
C GLN A 66 0.07 -0.52 -4.74
N VAL A 67 -1.25 -0.30 -4.75
CA VAL A 67 -2.00 0.19 -3.59
C VAL A 67 -2.95 -0.90 -3.13
N VAL A 68 -2.73 -1.40 -1.93
CA VAL A 68 -3.55 -2.43 -1.30
C VAL A 68 -4.65 -1.75 -0.51
N GLN A 69 -5.91 -2.12 -0.77
CA GLN A 69 -7.07 -1.70 0.00
C GLN A 69 -7.65 -2.93 0.71
N SER A 70 -7.15 -3.23 1.91
CA SER A 70 -7.45 -4.50 2.60
C SER A 70 -8.94 -4.74 2.79
N GLY A 71 -9.72 -3.72 3.16
CA GLY A 71 -11.18 -3.83 3.29
C GLY A 71 -11.88 -4.23 2.00
N GLN A 72 -11.37 -3.78 0.83
CA GLN A 72 -11.91 -4.19 -0.47
C GLN A 72 -11.59 -5.65 -0.75
N ILE A 73 -10.34 -6.08 -0.54
CA ILE A 73 -9.90 -7.46 -0.78
C ILE A 73 -10.71 -8.44 0.08
N VAL A 74 -10.88 -8.12 1.37
CA VAL A 74 -11.67 -8.95 2.28
C VAL A 74 -13.14 -8.98 1.87
N GLY A 75 -13.71 -7.83 1.49
CA GLY A 75 -15.10 -7.75 1.04
C GLY A 75 -15.36 -8.61 -0.21
N GLU A 76 -14.45 -8.56 -1.18
CA GLU A 76 -14.52 -9.34 -2.42
C GLU A 76 -14.38 -10.84 -2.13
N PHE A 77 -13.42 -11.23 -1.28
CA PHE A 77 -13.28 -12.62 -0.83
C PHE A 77 -14.54 -13.17 -0.13
N VAL A 78 -15.16 -12.36 0.73
CA VAL A 78 -16.40 -12.74 1.43
C VAL A 78 -17.56 -12.87 0.45
N ALA A 79 -17.72 -11.93 -0.48
CA ALA A 79 -18.76 -11.99 -1.50
C ALA A 79 -18.61 -13.24 -2.37
N ASP A 80 -17.39 -13.52 -2.84
CA ASP A 80 -17.09 -14.70 -3.64
C ASP A 80 -17.35 -16.00 -2.87
N SER A 81 -17.03 -16.04 -1.58
CA SER A 81 -17.30 -17.21 -0.72
C SER A 81 -18.79 -17.50 -0.61
N ILE A 82 -19.62 -16.46 -0.50
CA ILE A 82 -21.09 -16.61 -0.44
C ILE A 82 -21.64 -17.06 -1.81
N LEU A 83 -21.18 -16.45 -2.90
CA LEU A 83 -21.66 -16.78 -4.26
C LEU A 83 -21.19 -18.14 -4.76
N SER A 84 -20.02 -18.60 -4.32
CA SER A 84 -19.43 -19.88 -4.72
C SER A 84 -19.89 -21.06 -3.86
N THR A 85 -20.63 -20.81 -2.77
CA THR A 85 -21.26 -21.87 -2.00
C THR A 85 -22.50 -22.35 -2.77
N PRO A 86 -22.52 -23.57 -3.35
CA PRO A 86 -23.74 -24.07 -3.97
C PRO A 86 -24.81 -24.14 -2.89
N ALA A 87 -25.98 -23.55 -3.17
CA ALA A 87 -27.13 -23.58 -2.29
C ALA A 87 -27.61 -25.03 -2.09
N THR A 88 -26.94 -25.78 -1.22
CA THR A 88 -27.40 -27.08 -0.74
C THR A 88 -28.29 -26.78 0.45
N VAL A 89 -29.50 -26.30 0.16
CA VAL A 89 -30.62 -26.36 1.09
C VAL A 89 -31.12 -27.80 1.04
N ALA A 90 -30.97 -28.50 2.17
CA ALA A 90 -31.57 -29.80 2.45
C ALA A 90 -33.06 -29.64 2.79
#